data_AF-A0A256ZUD1-F1
#
_entry.id   AF-A0A256ZUD1-F1
#
_cell.length_a   1.000
_cell.length_b   1.000
_cell.length_c   1.000
_cell.angle_alpha   90.00
_cell.angle_beta   90.00
_cell.angle_gamma   90.00
#
_symmetry.space_group_name_H-M   'P 1'
#
loop_
_entity.id
_entity.type
_entity.pdbx_description
1 polymer ?
#
loop_
_entity_poly.entity_id
_entity_poly.type
_entity_poly.pdbx_seq_one_letter_code
_entity_poly.pdbx_strand_id
1 'polypeptide(L)'
;MKRIKLRNIRSYIDEEIELPKGSVLLAGDIGTGKSSVLLALDFALFGIRRGELSGSDLLRHGKSNGFVEVEFDIGRKNIIVRRTLRRKKDSVSQDSGYIVIDGIKSELSPTEIKSKILELFGYPAELLAKAKSVIFRYTVYTKRRNWMRRRRKGLL
;
A
#
# COMPACT_ATOMS: atom_id res chain seq x y z
N MET A 1 -9.16 7.10 7.28
CA MET A 1 -7.90 6.36 7.51
C MET A 1 -7.37 6.78 8.85
N LYS A 2 -6.96 5.82 9.69
CA LYS A 2 -6.69 6.07 11.12
C LYS A 2 -5.22 5.85 11.48
N ARG A 3 -4.62 4.78 10.96
CA ARG A 3 -3.29 4.38 11.37
C ARG A 3 -2.58 3.59 10.27
N ILE A 4 -1.26 3.72 10.22
CA ILE A 4 -0.38 2.86 9.45
C ILE A 4 0.77 2.37 10.35
N LYS A 5 1.03 1.07 10.32
CA LYS A 5 2.17 0.43 10.98
C LYS A 5 3.08 -0.21 9.94
N LEU A 6 4.38 0.03 10.08
CA LEU A 6 5.41 -0.32 9.13
C LEU A 6 6.50 -1.11 9.85
N ARG A 7 6.86 -2.30 9.36
CA ARG A 7 8.00 -3.03 9.89
C ARG A 7 8.91 -3.51 8.77
N ASN A 8 10.20 -3.16 8.86
CA ASN A 8 11.22 -3.43 7.86
C ASN A 8 10.84 -2.96 6.44
N ILE A 9 10.29 -1.74 6.32
CA ILE A 9 9.87 -1.15 5.05
C ILE A 9 10.77 0.03 4.70
N ARG A 10 11.63 -0.12 3.70
CA ARG A 10 12.60 0.90 3.27
C ARG A 10 13.38 1.48 4.47
N SER A 11 13.26 2.78 4.70
CA SER A 11 13.90 3.52 5.79
C SER A 11 13.32 3.20 7.17
N TYR A 12 12.12 2.61 7.26
CA TYR A 12 11.46 2.29 8.52
C TYR A 12 11.84 0.90 9.04
N ILE A 13 12.26 0.82 10.30
CA ILE A 13 12.57 -0.43 11.00
C ILE A 13 11.30 -0.96 11.69
N ASP A 14 10.70 -0.11 12.52
CA ASP A 14 9.39 -0.30 13.15
C ASP A 14 8.84 1.10 13.39
N GLU A 15 7.68 1.42 12.82
CA GLU A 15 7.07 2.75 12.91
C GLU A 15 5.56 2.61 12.90
N GLU A 16 4.90 3.38 13.76
CA GLU A 16 3.44 3.45 13.85
C GLU A 16 3.02 4.91 13.77
N ILE A 17 2.25 5.25 12.73
CA ILE A 17 1.83 6.62 12.45
C ILE A 17 0.31 6.68 12.56
N GLU A 18 -0.18 7.44 13.53
CA GLU A 18 -1.58 7.81 13.64
C GLU A 18 -1.89 8.99 12.73
N LEU A 19 -2.98 8.87 11.98
CA LEU A 19 -3.45 9.89 11.05
C LEU A 19 -4.64 10.62 11.68
N PRO A 20 -4.52 11.92 11.98
CA PRO A 20 -5.63 12.68 12.53
C PRO A 20 -6.78 12.77 11.52
N LYS A 21 -7.99 13.03 12.01
CA LYS A 21 -9.12 13.35 11.14
C LYS A 21 -8.83 14.65 10.39
N GLY A 22 -9.18 14.68 9.10
CA GLY A 22 -8.96 15.84 8.23
C GLY A 22 -7.78 15.66 7.28
N SER A 23 -7.19 16.77 6.83
CA SER A 23 -6.10 16.77 5.87
C SER A 23 -4.76 16.52 6.54
N VAL A 24 -4.00 15.53 6.05
CA VAL A 24 -2.65 15.22 6.53
C VAL A 24 -1.62 15.62 5.48
N LEU A 25 -0.67 16.48 5.87
CA LEU A 25 0.48 16.85 5.04
C LEU A 25 1.73 16.11 5.51
N LEU A 26 2.30 15.26 4.65
CA LEU A 26 3.62 14.66 4.89
C LEU A 26 4.71 15.63 4.42
N ALA A 27 5.31 16.38 5.36
CA ALA A 27 6.40 17.36 5.13
C ALA A 27 7.78 16.86 5.59
N GLY A 28 8.87 17.43 5.06
CA GLY A 28 10.26 17.00 5.34
C GLY A 28 11.22 17.10 4.14
N ASP A 29 12.47 16.70 4.31
CA ASP A 29 13.44 16.76 3.21
C ASP A 29 13.34 15.60 2.22
N ILE A 30 14.10 15.70 1.12
CA ILE A 30 14.26 14.59 0.18
C ILE A 30 14.99 13.46 0.91
N GLY A 31 14.44 12.24 0.83
CA GLY A 31 15.05 11.06 1.46
C GLY A 31 14.49 10.72 2.84
N THR A 32 13.65 11.55 3.45
CA THR A 32 13.09 11.31 4.80
C THR A 32 11.99 10.22 4.87
N GLY A 33 11.72 9.51 3.78
CA GLY A 33 10.81 8.36 3.80
C GLY A 33 9.32 8.67 3.57
N LYS A 34 8.93 9.89 3.22
CA LYS A 34 7.53 10.24 2.89
C LYS A 34 6.93 9.43 1.75
N SER A 35 7.69 9.31 0.66
CA SER A 35 7.32 8.44 -0.46
C SER A 35 7.22 6.98 -0.04
N SER A 36 7.99 6.56 0.98
CA SER A 36 7.93 5.21 1.52
C SER A 36 6.62 4.95 2.25
N VAL A 37 6.10 5.92 3.02
CA VAL A 37 4.76 5.84 3.63
C VAL A 37 3.69 5.67 2.56
N LEU A 38 3.70 6.53 1.54
CA LEU A 38 2.70 6.48 0.46
C LEU A 38 2.75 5.15 -0.33
N LEU A 39 3.96 4.62 -0.57
CA LEU A 39 4.13 3.31 -1.22
C LEU A 39 3.72 2.15 -0.32
N ALA A 40 3.93 2.26 0.98
CA ALA A 40 3.47 1.26 1.94
C ALA A 40 1.94 1.22 2.00
N LEU A 41 1.28 2.37 1.93
CA LEU A 41 -0.18 2.45 1.81
C LEU A 41 -0.70 1.82 0.51
N ASP A 42 -0.06 2.13 -0.61
CA ASP A 42 -0.37 1.51 -1.90
C ASP A 42 -0.23 -0.03 -1.81
N PHE A 43 0.86 -0.48 -1.17
CA PHE A 43 1.09 -1.90 -0.94
C PHE A 43 0.03 -2.53 -0.02
N ALA A 44 -0.30 -1.92 1.12
CA ALA A 44 -1.27 -2.49 2.06
C ALA A 44 -2.65 -2.69 1.41
N LEU A 45 -3.11 -1.70 0.65
CA LEU A 45 -4.43 -1.73 0.01
C LEU A 45 -4.45 -2.66 -1.21
N PHE A 46 -3.41 -2.65 -2.05
CA PHE A 46 -3.50 -3.27 -3.38
C PHE A 46 -2.46 -4.37 -3.65
N GLY A 47 -1.47 -4.52 -2.79
CA GLY A 47 -0.36 -5.46 -2.94
C GLY A 47 0.67 -5.06 -3.98
N ILE A 48 1.65 -5.94 -4.19
CA ILE A 48 2.66 -5.88 -5.27
C ILE A 48 1.96 -6.01 -6.63
N ARG A 49 2.33 -5.13 -7.57
CA ARG A 49 1.91 -5.20 -8.98
C ARG A 49 3.14 -5.29 -9.88
N ARG A 50 3.21 -6.34 -10.70
CA ARG A 50 4.31 -6.54 -11.66
C ARG A 50 4.46 -5.29 -12.54
N GLY A 51 5.68 -4.77 -12.64
CA GLY A 51 6.00 -3.57 -13.44
C GLY A 51 5.71 -2.21 -12.78
N GLU A 52 5.14 -2.16 -11.56
CA GLU A 52 4.88 -0.89 -10.86
C GLU A 52 5.56 -0.79 -9.49
N LEU A 53 5.42 -1.83 -8.67
CA LEU A 53 5.91 -1.88 -7.31
C LEU A 53 6.38 -3.30 -7.02
N SER A 54 7.70 -3.51 -6.92
CA SER A 54 8.26 -4.81 -6.57
C SER A 54 8.39 -4.94 -5.04
N GLY A 55 8.37 -6.18 -4.54
CA GLY A 55 8.61 -6.44 -3.12
C GLY A 55 10.02 -6.02 -2.69
N SER A 56 10.99 -6.15 -3.59
CA SER A 56 12.38 -5.72 -3.39
C SER A 56 12.51 -4.20 -3.23
N ASP A 57 11.61 -3.42 -3.84
CA ASP A 57 11.59 -1.96 -3.68
C ASP A 57 11.00 -1.51 -2.33
N LEU A 58 10.31 -2.40 -1.62
CA LEU A 58 9.62 -2.11 -0.37
C LEU A 58 10.37 -2.68 0.83
N LEU A 59 10.75 -3.96 0.78
CA LEU A 59 11.40 -4.64 1.88
C LEU A 59 12.78 -4.02 2.13
N ARG A 60 13.06 -3.64 3.38
CA ARG A 60 14.33 -3.07 3.79
C ARG A 60 15.51 -3.99 3.42
N HIS A 61 16.61 -3.39 2.96
CA HIS A 61 17.84 -4.12 2.66
C HIS A 61 18.35 -4.89 3.89
N GLY A 62 18.84 -6.12 3.67
CA GLY A 62 19.31 -7.01 4.73
C GLY A 62 18.22 -7.65 5.59
N LYS A 63 16.92 -7.37 5.34
CA LYS A 63 15.81 -8.01 6.07
C LYS A 63 15.18 -9.13 5.25
N SER A 64 14.80 -10.20 5.94
CA SER A 64 14.16 -11.39 5.38
C SER A 64 12.63 -11.31 5.39
N ASN A 65 12.06 -10.46 6.24
CA ASN A 65 10.62 -10.25 6.35
C ASN A 65 10.28 -8.79 6.69
N GLY A 66 9.05 -8.40 6.37
CA GLY A 66 8.49 -7.09 6.70
C GLY A 66 6.98 -7.11 6.54
N PHE A 67 6.30 -6.09 7.07
CA PHE A 67 4.86 -5.95 6.88
C PHE A 67 4.43 -4.49 6.86
N VAL A 68 3.26 -4.28 6.27
CA VAL A 68 2.50 -3.04 6.41
C VAL A 68 1.12 -3.41 6.92
N GLU A 69 0.69 -2.70 7.95
CA GLU A 69 -0.67 -2.77 8.48
C GLU A 69 -1.30 -1.39 8.39
N VAL A 70 -2.55 -1.35 7.94
CA VAL A 70 -3.33 -0.11 7.84
C VAL A 70 -4.67 -0.31 8.51
N GLU A 71 -5.10 0.72 9.24
CA GLU A 71 -6.42 0.78 9.82
C GLU A 71 -7.18 1.96 9.22
N PHE A 72 -8.42 1.70 8.80
CA PHE A 72 -9.31 2.72 8.27
C PHE A 72 -10.77 2.32 8.50
N ASP A 73 -11.65 3.31 8.43
CA ASP A 73 -13.08 3.08 8.51
C ASP A 73 -13.70 3.16 7.11
N ILE A 74 -14.65 2.26 6.83
CA ILE A 74 -15.57 2.35 5.69
C ILE A 74 -16.99 2.33 6.24
N GLY A 75 -17.71 3.44 6.06
CA GLY A 75 -19.03 3.62 6.68
C GLY A 75 -18.92 3.56 8.20
N ARG A 76 -19.54 2.55 8.82
CA ARG A 76 -19.48 2.30 10.28
C ARG A 76 -18.52 1.18 10.68
N LYS A 77 -17.85 0.54 9.72
CA LYS A 77 -16.99 -0.61 9.96
C LYS A 77 -15.55 -0.18 10.14
N ASN A 78 -14.90 -0.69 11.19
CA ASN A 78 -13.45 -0.55 11.36
C ASN A 78 -12.75 -1.73 10.68
N ILE A 79 -11.80 -1.41 9.82
CA ILE A 79 -11.12 -2.38 8.98
C ILE A 79 -9.62 -2.26 9.21
N ILE A 80 -8.99 -3.38 9.54
CA ILE A 80 -7.53 -3.51 9.64
C ILE A 80 -7.06 -4.46 8.55
N VAL A 81 -6.10 -4.02 7.74
CA VAL A 81 -5.49 -4.85 6.70
C VAL A 81 -4.01 -4.94 6.97
N ARG A 82 -3.48 -6.17 7.09
CA ARG A 82 -2.05 -6.41 7.14
C ARG A 82 -1.60 -7.27 5.97
N ARG A 83 -0.56 -6.79 5.27
CA ARG A 83 0.17 -7.55 4.25
C ARG A 83 1.62 -7.75 4.66
N THR A 84 2.14 -8.92 4.34
CA THR A 84 3.49 -9.34 4.68
C THR A 84 4.33 -9.53 3.42
N LEU A 85 5.62 -9.25 3.55
CA LEU A 85 6.66 -9.49 2.55
C LEU A 85 7.65 -10.49 3.12
N ARG A 86 8.05 -11.46 2.30
CA ARG A 86 9.09 -12.43 2.62
C ARG A 86 10.12 -12.45 1.51
N ARG A 87 11.39 -12.34 1.89
CA ARG A 87 12.52 -12.55 1.00
C ARG A 87 12.72 -14.06 0.82
N LYS A 88 12.68 -14.49 -0.44
CA LYS A 88 13.20 -15.77 -0.93
C LYS A 88 14.56 -15.48 -1.59
N LYS A 89 15.35 -16.52 -1.87
CA LYS A 89 16.75 -16.45 -2.37
C LYS A 89 17.03 -15.18 -3.19
N ASP A 90 16.37 -15.03 -4.34
CA ASP A 90 16.62 -13.93 -5.29
C ASP A 90 15.42 -12.98 -5.48
N SER A 91 14.34 -13.17 -4.71
CA SER A 91 13.12 -12.38 -4.91
C SER A 91 12.39 -12.09 -3.61
N VAL A 92 11.61 -11.01 -3.58
CA VAL A 92 10.72 -10.70 -2.46
C VAL A 92 9.29 -10.93 -2.92
N SER A 93 8.60 -11.87 -2.27
CA SER A 93 7.21 -12.18 -2.54
C SER A 93 6.31 -11.70 -1.42
N GLN A 94 5.02 -11.57 -1.71
CA GLN A 94 4.01 -11.45 -0.67
C GLN A 94 3.84 -12.80 0.03
N ASP A 95 3.45 -12.76 1.29
CA ASP A 95 3.09 -13.92 2.08
C ASP A 95 1.65 -13.73 2.63
N SER A 96 1.12 -14.73 3.34
CA SER A 96 -0.21 -14.62 3.94
C SER A 96 -0.31 -13.42 4.89
N GLY A 97 -1.43 -12.72 4.82
CA GLY A 97 -1.75 -11.58 5.67
C GLY A 97 -3.07 -11.82 6.39
N TYR A 98 -3.65 -10.75 6.92
CA TYR A 98 -5.00 -10.81 7.46
C TYR A 98 -5.79 -9.55 7.18
N ILE A 99 -7.11 -9.71 7.25
CA ILE A 99 -8.05 -8.62 7.35
C ILE A 99 -8.85 -8.81 8.63
N VAL A 100 -9.05 -7.72 9.38
CA VAL A 100 -10.00 -7.65 10.49
C VAL A 100 -11.15 -6.76 10.05
N ILE A 101 -12.38 -7.26 10.14
CA ILE A 101 -13.61 -6.50 9.91
C ILE A 101 -14.48 -6.68 11.15
N ASP A 102 -14.86 -5.57 11.78
CA ASP A 102 -15.72 -5.57 12.98
C ASP A 102 -15.20 -6.51 14.09
N GLY A 103 -13.88 -6.55 14.27
CA GLY A 103 -13.18 -7.37 15.27
C GLY A 103 -12.91 -8.82 14.85
N ILE A 104 -13.49 -9.31 13.75
CA ILE A 104 -13.26 -10.68 13.26
C ILE A 104 -12.04 -10.70 12.36
N LYS A 105 -10.99 -11.39 12.81
CA LYS A 105 -9.74 -11.59 12.05
C LYS A 105 -9.85 -12.80 11.11
N SER A 106 -9.54 -12.60 9.84
CA SER A 106 -9.42 -13.67 8.85
C SER A 106 -8.01 -13.66 8.25
N GLU A 107 -7.30 -14.79 8.33
CA GLU A 107 -6.05 -14.98 7.59
C GLU A 107 -6.35 -15.32 6.13
N LEU A 108 -5.69 -14.64 5.21
CA LEU A 108 -6.03 -14.66 3.79
C LEU A 108 -4.76 -14.58 2.94
N SER A 109 -4.83 -15.18 1.76
CA SER A 109 -3.82 -15.03 0.73
C SER A 109 -3.80 -13.59 0.17
N PRO A 110 -2.68 -13.15 -0.43
CA PRO A 110 -2.59 -11.82 -1.05
C PRO A 110 -3.70 -11.49 -2.06
N THR A 111 -4.20 -12.50 -2.77
CA THR A 111 -5.25 -12.39 -3.77
C THR A 111 -6.62 -12.22 -3.12
N GLU A 112 -6.92 -12.99 -2.08
CA GLU A 112 -8.17 -12.87 -1.32
C GLU A 112 -8.26 -11.53 -0.59
N ILE A 113 -7.14 -11.06 0.00
CA ILE A 113 -7.06 -9.71 0.59
C ILE A 113 -7.39 -8.65 -0.46
N LYS A 114 -6.82 -8.77 -1.67
CA LYS A 114 -7.11 -7.83 -2.77
C LYS A 114 -8.60 -7.87 -3.15
N SER A 115 -9.19 -9.05 -3.26
CA SER A 115 -10.61 -9.22 -3.60
C SER A 115 -11.51 -8.57 -2.55
N LYS A 116 -11.31 -8.87 -1.26
CA LYS A 116 -12.08 -8.28 -0.17
C LYS A 116 -11.96 -6.76 -0.14
N ILE A 117 -10.76 -6.22 -0.36
CA ILE A 117 -10.57 -4.76 -0.37
C ILE A 117 -11.32 -4.10 -1.53
N LEU A 118 -11.32 -4.70 -2.71
CA LEU A 118 -12.08 -4.17 -3.84
C LEU A 118 -13.59 -4.22 -3.59
N GLU A 119 -14.09 -5.31 -3.03
CA GLU A 119 -15.49 -5.47 -2.62
C GLU A 119 -15.88 -4.43 -1.56
N LEU A 120 -15.04 -4.22 -0.54
CA LEU A 120 -15.24 -3.23 0.52
C LEU A 120 -15.29 -1.79 -0.02
N PHE A 121 -14.53 -1.50 -1.08
CA PHE A 121 -14.57 -0.20 -1.76
C PHE A 121 -15.69 -0.09 -2.80
N GLY A 122 -16.51 -1.15 -2.99
CA GLY A 122 -17.59 -1.17 -3.97
C GLY A 122 -17.13 -1.21 -5.42
N TYR A 123 -15.90 -1.70 -5.68
CA TYR A 123 -15.35 -1.79 -7.02
C TYR A 123 -15.80 -3.09 -7.72
N PRO A 124 -16.14 -3.04 -9.03
CA PRO A 124 -16.52 -4.22 -9.78
C PRO A 124 -15.36 -5.23 -9.87
N ALA A 125 -15.68 -6.52 -9.69
CA ALA A 125 -14.72 -7.63 -9.65
C ALA A 125 -13.86 -7.73 -10.92
N GLU A 126 -14.34 -7.22 -12.06
CA GLU A 126 -13.63 -7.11 -13.34
C GLU A 126 -12.29 -6.34 -13.23
N LEU A 127 -12.14 -5.48 -12.21
CA LEU A 127 -10.90 -4.75 -11.93
C LEU A 127 -9.82 -5.62 -11.29
N LEU A 128 -10.15 -6.86 -10.86
CA LEU A 128 -9.16 -7.84 -10.40
C LEU A 128 -8.20 -8.24 -11.53
N ALA A 129 -8.73 -8.40 -12.75
CA ALA A 129 -8.02 -8.88 -13.94
C ALA A 129 -7.19 -7.78 -14.63
N LYS A 130 -7.58 -6.50 -14.47
CA LYS A 130 -6.83 -5.37 -15.04
C LYS A 130 -5.60 -5.07 -14.17
N ALA A 131 -4.42 -5.46 -14.65
CA ALA A 131 -3.12 -5.27 -13.97
C ALA A 131 -2.84 -3.80 -13.57
N LYS A 132 -3.44 -2.84 -14.28
CA LYS A 132 -3.41 -1.42 -13.95
C LYS A 132 -4.63 -1.10 -13.09
N SER A 133 -4.43 -0.95 -11.78
CA SER A 133 -5.32 -0.13 -10.96
C SER A 133 -5.13 1.32 -11.40
N VAL A 134 -5.81 1.66 -12.50
CA VAL A 134 -5.88 3.01 -13.06
C VAL A 134 -6.45 3.95 -11.97
N ILE A 135 -7.35 3.46 -11.13
CA ILE A 135 -8.17 4.29 -10.26
C ILE A 135 -7.35 4.99 -9.15
N PHE A 136 -6.55 4.28 -8.33
CA PHE A 136 -5.80 4.97 -7.26
C PHE A 136 -4.83 6.04 -7.80
N ARG A 137 -4.26 5.83 -8.99
CA ARG A 137 -3.36 6.79 -9.65
C ARG A 137 -4.07 8.05 -10.15
N TYR A 138 -5.37 7.98 -10.42
CA TYR A 138 -6.14 9.09 -10.98
C TYR A 138 -7.18 9.69 -10.03
N THR A 139 -7.58 9.01 -8.95
CA THR A 139 -8.59 9.53 -8.00
C THR A 139 -8.04 9.90 -6.63
N VAL A 140 -6.91 9.34 -6.18
CA VAL A 140 -6.43 9.55 -4.79
C VAL A 140 -4.94 9.90 -4.70
N TYR A 141 -4.10 9.41 -5.63
CA TYR A 141 -2.64 9.54 -5.50
C TYR A 141 -1.94 9.96 -6.80
N THR A 142 -1.47 11.21 -6.84
CA THR A 142 -0.58 11.69 -7.91
C THR A 142 0.89 11.53 -7.50
N LYS A 143 1.57 10.52 -8.04
CA LYS A 143 3.03 10.33 -7.85
C LYS A 143 3.82 11.48 -8.49
N ARG A 144 4.80 12.05 -7.77
CA ARG A 144 5.67 13.16 -8.23
C ARG A 144 6.33 12.94 -9.60
N ARG A 145 6.62 11.68 -9.99
CA ARG A 145 7.18 11.35 -11.32
C ARG A 145 6.22 11.60 -12.49
N ASN A 146 4.90 11.60 -12.28
CA ASN A 146 3.92 11.89 -13.33
C ASN A 146 3.86 13.38 -13.70
N TRP A 147 4.27 14.29 -12.80
CA TRP A 147 4.31 15.73 -13.08
C TRP A 147 5.32 16.08 -14.18
N MET A 148 6.53 15.51 -14.14
CA MET A 148 7.54 15.76 -15.18
C MET A 148 7.12 15.25 -16.57
N ARG A 149 6.30 14.20 -16.64
CA ARG A 149 5.86 13.64 -17.93
C ARG A 149 4.77 14.46 -18.62
N ARG A 150 4.01 15.28 -17.86
CA ARG A 150 3.02 16.21 -18.43
C ARG A 150 3.66 17.48 -19.02
N ARG A 151 4.80 17.92 -18.49
CA ARG A 151 5.53 19.08 -19.05
C ARG A 151 6.23 18.83 -20.40
N ARG A 152 6.40 17.57 -20.81
CA ARG A 152 7.04 17.21 -22.10
C ARG A 152 6.07 16.94 -23.25
N LYS A 153 4.75 16.98 -23.03
CA LYS A 153 3.74 16.75 -24.08
C LYS A 153 2.87 17.98 -24.40
N GLY A 154 3.34 19.17 -24.03
CA GLY A 154 2.69 20.45 -24.34
C GLY A 154 3.65 21.49 -24.91
N LEU A 155 4.76 21.03 -25.51
CA LEU A 155 5.76 21.82 -26.21
C LEU A 155 6.19 20.98 -27.42
N LEU A 156 5.31 20.96 -28.42
CA LEU A 156 5.54 20.72 -29.84
C LEU A 156 4.22 21.03 -30.55
#